data_AF-A0A8J6LK78-F1
#
_entry.id   AF-A0A8J6LK78-F1
#
_cell.length_a   1.000
_cell.length_b   1.000
_cell.length_c   1.000
_cell.angle_alpha   90.00
_cell.angle_beta   90.00
_cell.angle_gamma   90.00
#
_symmetry.space_group_name_H-M   'P 1'
#
loop_
_entity.id
_entity.type
_entity.pdbx_description
1 polymer ?
#
loop_
_entity_poly.entity_id
_entity_poly.type
_entity_poly.pdbx_seq_one_letter_code
_entity_poly.pdbx_strand_id
1 'polypeptide(L)'
;MSDHPPFDFGFPGGLPDPNDPNMRQIMAQLQQILSAQPGTGPVNWDLARQIAVQELGEDPSPTPAEQAEVGEALRLADLWLAPETVWPSGAKSAVAWSRNDWVYQTLPVWRPLCDPLAARMVAALGEIIPEEMRSQLGSMTSMLGSLGGAMFGQQLGSALANLAAEVLSAGDIGLPLGPAGVAALLPANIAAYGSGLEIEPDEVRLYV
;
A
#
# COMPACT_ATOMS: atom_id res chain seq x y z
N MET A 1 -33.49 -3.57 1.51
CA MET A 1 -32.57 -3.58 2.66
C MET A 1 -31.78 -4.86 2.54
N SER A 2 -30.61 -4.78 1.92
CA SER A 2 -29.74 -5.92 1.63
C SER A 2 -28.49 -5.74 2.48
N ASP A 3 -28.39 -6.49 3.56
CA ASP A 3 -27.19 -6.56 4.41
C ASP A 3 -26.14 -7.41 3.70
N HIS A 4 -25.17 -6.75 3.08
CA HIS A 4 -23.88 -7.36 2.74
C HIS A 4 -22.86 -6.97 3.81
N PRO A 5 -22.20 -7.92 4.49
CA PRO A 5 -21.13 -7.58 5.43
C PRO A 5 -19.92 -7.01 4.67
N PRO A 6 -19.19 -6.03 5.23
CA PRO A 6 -18.07 -5.35 4.58
C PRO A 6 -16.78 -6.18 4.46
N PHE A 7 -16.81 -7.47 4.85
CA PHE A 7 -15.66 -8.38 4.81
C PHE A 7 -16.12 -9.76 4.33
N ASP A 8 -16.20 -9.93 3.01
CA ASP A 8 -16.46 -11.23 2.40
C ASP A 8 -15.13 -12.01 2.29
N PHE A 9 -14.89 -12.92 3.24
CA PHE A 9 -13.82 -13.92 3.15
C PHE A 9 -14.24 -14.99 2.15
N GLY A 10 -14.03 -14.71 0.87
CA GLY A 10 -14.25 -15.67 -0.21
C GLY A 10 -13.29 -16.85 -0.09
N PHE A 11 -13.68 -17.90 0.64
CA PHE A 11 -13.15 -19.23 0.43
C PHE A 11 -13.77 -19.76 -0.88
N PRO A 12 -12.97 -20.04 -1.93
CA PRO A 12 -13.50 -20.68 -3.12
C PRO A 12 -13.81 -22.13 -2.78
N GLY A 13 -15.06 -22.38 -2.39
CA GLY A 13 -15.62 -23.70 -2.15
C GLY A 13 -15.80 -24.44 -3.47
N GLY A 14 -14.80 -25.21 -3.87
CA GLY A 14 -14.86 -26.19 -4.95
C GLY A 14 -13.51 -26.88 -5.08
N LEU A 15 -13.46 -28.20 -4.90
CA LEU A 15 -12.28 -28.98 -5.22
C LEU A 15 -11.94 -28.73 -6.71
N PRO A 16 -10.75 -28.20 -7.02
CA PRO A 16 -10.44 -27.78 -8.38
C PRO A 16 -10.29 -28.99 -9.30
N ASP A 17 -10.92 -28.92 -10.48
CA ASP A 17 -10.85 -29.94 -11.52
C ASP A 17 -9.38 -30.13 -11.99
N PRO A 18 -8.82 -31.36 -11.97
CA PRO A 18 -7.44 -31.63 -12.33
C PRO A 18 -7.01 -31.18 -13.73
N ASN A 19 -7.95 -30.92 -14.64
CA ASN A 19 -7.68 -30.51 -16.02
C ASN A 19 -8.04 -29.06 -16.35
N ASP A 20 -8.39 -28.25 -15.35
CA ASP A 20 -8.77 -26.85 -15.58
C ASP A 20 -7.55 -26.02 -16.04
N PRO A 21 -7.62 -25.20 -17.10
CA PRO A 21 -6.57 -24.23 -17.44
C PRO A 21 -6.22 -23.29 -16.26
N ASN A 22 -7.17 -23.06 -15.36
CA ASN A 22 -6.93 -22.36 -14.09
C ASN A 22 -5.93 -23.08 -13.19
N MET A 23 -5.79 -24.41 -13.29
CA MET A 23 -4.81 -25.19 -12.52
C MET A 23 -3.37 -24.82 -12.88
N ARG A 24 -3.09 -24.47 -14.13
CA ARG A 24 -1.75 -24.00 -14.53
C ARG A 24 -1.42 -22.62 -13.95
N GLN A 25 -2.44 -21.76 -13.84
CA GLN A 25 -2.32 -20.44 -13.22
C GLN A 25 -2.16 -20.56 -11.69
N ILE A 26 -2.95 -21.44 -11.06
CA ILE A 26 -2.82 -21.78 -9.64
C ILE A 26 -1.45 -22.41 -9.36
N MET A 27 -0.96 -23.32 -10.20
CA MET A 27 0.39 -23.90 -10.08
C MET A 27 1.50 -22.85 -10.17
N ALA A 28 1.39 -21.87 -11.07
CA ALA A 28 2.35 -20.78 -11.16
C ALA A 28 2.32 -19.89 -9.90
N GLN A 29 1.13 -19.59 -9.39
CA GLN A 29 0.93 -18.82 -8.17
C GLN A 29 1.43 -19.58 -6.92
N LEU A 30 1.20 -20.90 -6.86
CA LEU A 30 1.67 -21.77 -5.79
C LEU A 30 3.20 -21.98 -5.84
N GLN A 31 3.79 -22.05 -7.04
CA GLN A 31 5.24 -22.03 -7.20
C GLN A 31 5.84 -20.69 -6.78
N GLN A 32 5.19 -19.56 -7.05
CA GLN A 32 5.61 -18.25 -6.53
C GLN A 32 5.50 -18.19 -5.00
N ILE A 33 4.46 -18.78 -4.40
CA ILE A 33 4.29 -18.86 -2.94
C ILE A 33 5.32 -19.80 -2.29
N LEU A 34 5.68 -20.92 -2.95
CA LEU A 34 6.71 -21.86 -2.45
C LEU A 34 8.14 -21.38 -2.71
N SER A 35 8.37 -20.63 -3.78
CA SER A 35 9.69 -20.05 -4.13
C SER A 35 9.95 -18.72 -3.43
N ALA A 36 8.89 -18.03 -2.97
CA ALA A 36 9.01 -17.06 -1.90
C ALA A 36 9.52 -17.80 -0.66
N GLN A 37 10.81 -17.63 -0.38
CA GLN A 37 11.47 -18.26 0.75
C GLN A 37 10.64 -18.07 2.03
N PRO A 38 10.56 -19.08 2.91
CA PRO A 38 9.93 -18.94 4.23
C PRO A 38 10.80 -17.97 5.05
N GLY A 39 10.55 -16.67 4.91
CA GLY A 39 11.45 -15.65 5.46
C GLY A 39 10.99 -14.19 5.36
N THR A 40 9.80 -13.88 4.82
CA THR A 40 9.39 -12.48 4.59
C THR A 40 8.50 -11.88 5.69
N GLY A 41 8.51 -12.46 6.89
CA GLY A 41 7.73 -11.96 8.02
C GLY A 41 6.24 -12.31 7.95
N PRO A 42 5.42 -11.79 8.88
CA PRO A 42 4.00 -12.13 8.98
C PRO A 42 3.14 -11.60 7.82
N VAL A 43 3.69 -10.74 6.97
CA VAL A 43 3.03 -10.13 5.81
C VAL A 43 3.86 -10.39 4.56
N ASN A 44 3.22 -10.82 3.47
CA ASN A 44 3.89 -10.86 2.17
C ASN A 44 3.89 -9.45 1.53
N TRP A 45 4.87 -8.63 1.91
CA TRP A 45 5.01 -7.25 1.43
C TRP A 45 5.31 -7.13 -0.07
N ASP A 46 5.99 -8.11 -0.66
CA ASP A 46 6.22 -8.14 -2.10
C ASP A 46 4.92 -8.37 -2.87
N LEU A 47 4.09 -9.28 -2.39
CA LEU A 47 2.75 -9.50 -2.93
C LEU A 47 1.87 -8.27 -2.75
N ALA A 48 1.85 -7.66 -1.56
CA ALA A 48 1.09 -6.43 -1.28
C ALA A 48 1.44 -5.32 -2.27
N ARG A 49 2.73 -5.10 -2.48
CA ARG A 49 3.23 -4.12 -3.45
C ARG A 49 2.82 -4.46 -4.89
N GLN A 50 2.96 -5.72 -5.30
CA GLN A 50 2.56 -6.14 -6.65
C GLN A 50 1.08 -5.91 -6.91
N ILE A 51 0.22 -6.23 -5.94
CA ILE A 51 -1.22 -5.99 -6.01
C ILE A 51 -1.51 -4.50 -6.08
N ALA A 52 -0.84 -3.69 -5.24
CA ALA A 52 -1.03 -2.25 -5.25
C ALA A 52 -0.71 -1.64 -6.63
N VAL A 53 0.44 -1.99 -7.21
CA VAL A 53 0.85 -1.52 -8.54
C VAL A 53 -0.10 -2.01 -9.64
N GLN A 54 -0.58 -3.25 -9.54
CA GLN A 54 -1.53 -3.81 -10.50
C GLN A 54 -2.88 -3.09 -10.47
N GLU A 55 -3.40 -2.78 -9.29
CA GLU A 55 -4.67 -2.05 -9.13
C GLU A 55 -4.57 -0.59 -9.56
N LEU A 56 -3.43 0.06 -9.31
CA LEU A 56 -3.17 1.43 -9.75
C LEU A 56 -3.09 1.55 -11.28
N GLY A 57 -2.70 0.48 -11.98
CA GLY A 57 -2.67 0.45 -13.44
C GLY A 57 -1.60 1.37 -14.04
N GLU A 58 -1.97 2.13 -15.08
CA GLU A 58 -1.07 3.11 -15.69
C GLU A 58 -0.88 4.32 -14.77
N ASP A 59 0.37 4.56 -14.38
CA ASP A 59 0.75 5.64 -13.48
C ASP A 59 2.08 6.24 -13.97
N PRO A 60 2.02 7.28 -14.82
CA PRO A 60 3.20 7.86 -15.45
C PRO A 60 4.10 8.51 -14.41
N SER A 61 5.41 8.35 -14.57
CA SER A 61 6.39 9.03 -13.72
C SER A 61 6.29 10.56 -13.90
N PRO A 62 6.45 11.35 -12.83
CA PRO A 62 6.41 12.81 -12.94
C PRO A 62 7.49 13.34 -13.88
N THR A 63 7.09 14.27 -14.73
CA THR A 63 7.96 14.95 -15.68
C THR A 63 8.92 15.91 -14.97
N PRO A 64 10.03 16.31 -15.63
CA PRO A 64 10.92 17.34 -15.08
C PRO A 64 10.22 18.69 -14.79
N ALA A 65 9.18 19.02 -15.55
CA ALA A 65 8.38 20.22 -15.32
C ALA A 65 7.59 20.10 -14.01
N GLU A 66 6.86 18.99 -13.82
CA GLU A 66 6.11 18.74 -12.58
C GLU A 66 7.02 18.69 -11.34
N GLN A 67 8.23 18.12 -11.47
CA GLN A 67 9.24 18.16 -10.41
C GLN A 67 9.63 19.60 -10.04
N ALA A 68 9.88 20.45 -11.03
CA ALA A 68 10.25 21.85 -10.82
C ALA A 68 9.09 22.65 -10.20
N GLU A 69 7.87 22.44 -10.68
CA GLU A 69 6.68 23.13 -10.20
C GLU A 69 6.32 22.75 -8.75
N VAL A 70 6.42 21.46 -8.38
CA VAL A 70 6.28 21.01 -6.98
C VAL A 70 7.38 21.63 -6.11
N GLY A 71 8.61 21.67 -6.61
CA GLY A 71 9.73 22.31 -5.93
C GLY A 71 9.47 23.79 -5.62
N GLU A 72 8.93 24.52 -6.59
CA GLU A 72 8.62 25.94 -6.44
C GLU A 72 7.43 26.17 -5.50
N ALA A 73 6.37 25.38 -5.60
CA ALA A 73 5.20 25.49 -4.73
C ALA A 73 5.59 25.28 -3.24
N LEU A 74 6.37 24.24 -2.94
CA LEU A 74 6.83 23.98 -1.57
C LEU A 74 7.81 25.05 -1.07
N ARG A 75 8.67 25.59 -1.94
CA ARG A 75 9.56 26.71 -1.61
C ARG A 75 8.75 27.98 -1.27
N LEU A 76 7.68 28.24 -2.02
CA LEU A 76 6.80 29.38 -1.80
C LEU A 76 6.00 29.22 -0.49
N ALA A 77 5.46 28.02 -0.23
CA ALA A 77 4.79 27.69 1.02
C ALA A 77 5.73 27.88 2.22
N ASP A 78 6.96 27.39 2.15
CA ASP A 78 7.96 27.56 3.21
C ASP A 78 8.29 29.04 3.46
N LEU A 79 8.42 29.84 2.40
CA LEU A 79 8.65 31.28 2.48
C LEU A 79 7.49 32.00 3.19
N TRP A 80 6.25 31.58 2.95
CA TRP A 80 5.06 32.17 3.56
C TRP A 80 4.84 31.71 5.00
N LEU A 81 5.16 30.46 5.32
CA LEU A 81 5.01 29.90 6.67
C LEU A 81 6.14 30.32 7.62
N ALA A 82 7.35 30.55 7.11
CA ALA A 82 8.52 30.90 7.92
C ALA A 82 8.31 32.06 8.91
N PRO A 83 7.70 33.22 8.55
CA PRO A 83 7.47 34.30 9.50
C PRO A 83 6.37 33.99 10.52
N GLU A 84 5.44 33.09 10.20
CA GLU A 84 4.26 32.77 11.03
C GLU A 84 4.52 31.57 11.98
N THR A 85 5.67 30.91 11.85
CA THR A 85 6.00 29.70 12.60
C THR A 85 7.25 29.89 13.45
N VAL A 86 7.26 29.30 14.66
CA VAL A 86 8.43 29.31 15.56
C VAL A 86 9.38 28.15 15.24
N TRP A 87 8.87 27.10 14.59
CA TRP A 87 9.62 25.90 14.24
C TRP A 87 10.24 26.06 12.84
N PRO A 88 11.51 25.66 12.65
CA PRO A 88 12.10 25.64 11.32
C PRO A 88 11.41 24.62 10.42
N SER A 89 11.52 24.80 9.11
CA SER A 89 11.01 23.83 8.14
C SER A 89 11.55 22.44 8.40
N GLY A 90 10.64 21.47 8.47
CA GLY A 90 11.00 20.04 8.53
C GLY A 90 11.42 19.50 7.16
N ALA A 91 10.99 20.15 6.08
CA ALA A 91 11.28 19.73 4.71
C ALA A 91 12.69 20.17 4.29
N LYS A 92 13.46 19.23 3.73
CA LYS A 92 14.81 19.43 3.19
C LYS A 92 14.85 19.27 1.67
N SER A 93 13.88 18.55 1.12
CA SER A 93 13.71 18.36 -0.31
C SER A 93 12.24 18.29 -0.66
N ALA A 94 11.90 18.88 -1.81
CA ALA A 94 10.60 18.81 -2.45
C ALA A 94 10.68 17.85 -3.65
N VAL A 95 9.75 16.91 -3.76
CA VAL A 95 9.72 15.92 -4.83
C VAL A 95 8.29 15.70 -5.34
N ALA A 96 8.14 15.56 -6.64
CA ALA A 96 6.92 15.01 -7.23
C ALA A 96 7.03 13.48 -7.24
N TRP A 97 5.96 12.80 -6.81
CA TRP A 97 5.83 11.35 -6.83
C TRP A 97 4.70 10.90 -7.75
N SER A 98 4.89 9.74 -8.39
CA SER A 98 3.78 8.94 -8.92
C SER A 98 3.03 8.24 -7.78
N ARG A 99 1.86 7.66 -8.05
CA ARG A 99 1.11 6.86 -7.03
C ARG A 99 1.92 5.64 -6.61
N ASN A 100 2.60 5.03 -7.56
CA ASN A 100 3.54 3.94 -7.35
C ASN A 100 4.68 4.40 -6.43
N ASP A 101 5.33 5.53 -6.72
CA ASP A 101 6.39 6.06 -5.85
C ASP A 101 5.87 6.24 -4.42
N TRP A 102 4.66 6.75 -4.22
CA TRP A 102 4.07 6.86 -2.89
C TRP A 102 3.92 5.49 -2.21
N VAL A 103 3.43 4.46 -2.92
CA VAL A 103 3.37 3.09 -2.36
C VAL A 103 4.78 2.65 -1.93
N TYR A 104 5.76 2.75 -2.82
CA TYR A 104 7.14 2.31 -2.57
C TYR A 104 7.80 3.03 -1.39
N GLN A 105 7.72 4.35 -1.38
CA GLN A 105 8.45 5.21 -0.44
C GLN A 105 7.86 5.14 0.97
N THR A 106 6.59 4.76 1.09
CA THR A 106 5.88 4.69 2.38
C THR A 106 5.92 3.30 3.04
N LEU A 107 6.28 2.25 2.29
CA LEU A 107 6.42 0.88 2.84
C LEU A 107 7.28 0.78 4.11
N PRO A 108 8.42 1.49 4.26
CA PRO A 108 9.22 1.40 5.48
C PRO A 108 8.47 1.80 6.75
N VAL A 109 7.45 2.68 6.64
CA VAL A 109 6.61 3.11 7.76
C VAL A 109 5.43 2.17 7.97
N TRP A 110 4.82 1.67 6.89
CA TRP A 110 3.73 0.69 6.99
C TRP A 110 4.16 -0.64 7.60
N ARG A 111 5.38 -1.12 7.32
CA ARG A 111 5.90 -2.38 7.84
C ARG A 111 5.79 -2.55 9.36
N PRO A 112 6.42 -1.69 10.19
CA PRO A 112 6.32 -1.82 11.64
C PRO A 112 4.90 -1.59 12.19
N LEU A 113 4.02 -0.91 11.45
CA LEU A 113 2.63 -0.70 11.85
C LEU A 113 1.76 -1.94 11.59
N CYS A 114 1.95 -2.62 10.46
CA CYS A 114 1.10 -3.72 10.01
C CYS A 114 1.62 -5.10 10.41
N ASP A 115 2.94 -5.30 10.53
CA ASP A 115 3.54 -6.60 10.88
C ASP A 115 2.96 -7.19 12.19
N PRO A 116 2.79 -6.41 13.28
CA PRO A 116 2.20 -6.93 14.52
C PRO A 116 0.74 -7.36 14.35
N LEU A 117 -0.01 -6.69 13.46
CA LEU A 117 -1.42 -7.01 13.21
C LEU A 117 -1.54 -8.35 12.49
N ALA A 118 -0.74 -8.54 11.43
CA ALA A 118 -0.72 -9.78 10.67
C ALA A 118 -0.25 -10.97 11.51
N ALA A 119 0.78 -10.76 12.35
CA ALA A 119 1.25 -11.80 13.27
C ALA A 119 0.14 -12.27 14.23
N ARG A 120 -0.68 -11.35 14.75
CA ARG A 120 -1.80 -11.68 15.62
C ARG A 120 -2.93 -12.39 14.88
N MET A 121 -3.22 -12.01 13.64
CA MET A 121 -4.22 -12.70 12.81
C MET A 121 -3.82 -14.15 12.52
N VAL A 122 -2.56 -14.37 12.13
CA VAL A 122 -2.02 -15.72 11.90
C VAL A 122 -2.04 -16.56 13.18
N ALA A 123 -1.66 -15.97 14.32
CA ALA A 123 -1.72 -16.66 15.61
C ALA A 123 -3.15 -17.09 15.96
N ALA A 124 -4.14 -16.19 15.80
CA ALA A 124 -5.54 -16.49 16.05
C ALA A 124 -6.08 -17.62 15.16
N LEU A 125 -5.67 -17.68 13.88
CA LEU A 125 -6.03 -18.80 13.00
C LEU A 125 -5.47 -20.15 13.51
N GLY A 126 -4.28 -20.14 14.11
CA GLY A 126 -3.68 -21.33 14.72
C GLY A 126 -4.38 -21.80 16.00
N GLU A 127 -4.99 -20.88 16.77
CA GLU A 127 -5.75 -21.22 17.98
C GLU A 127 -7.05 -21.98 17.66
N ILE A 128 -7.64 -21.74 16.49
CA ILE A 128 -8.87 -22.40 16.03
C ILE A 128 -8.64 -23.88 15.66
N ILE A 129 -7.39 -24.28 15.41
CA ILE A 129 -7.04 -25.67 15.06
C ILE A 129 -7.23 -26.61 16.27
N PRO A 130 -7.98 -27.72 16.14
CA PRO A 130 -8.13 -28.71 17.21
C PRO A 130 -6.79 -29.31 17.69
N GLU A 131 -6.66 -29.52 19.00
CA GLU A 131 -5.42 -30.00 19.63
C GLU A 131 -4.98 -31.37 19.09
N GLU A 132 -5.95 -32.23 18.76
CA GLU A 132 -5.72 -33.57 18.24
C GLU A 132 -4.98 -33.55 16.89
N MET A 133 -5.17 -32.48 16.12
CA MET A 133 -4.52 -32.30 14.82
C MET A 133 -3.19 -31.55 14.93
N ARG A 134 -2.92 -30.80 16.00
CA ARG A 134 -1.69 -29.99 16.15
C ARG A 134 -0.40 -30.79 15.95
N SER A 135 -0.36 -32.03 16.41
CA SER A 135 0.80 -32.93 16.28
C SER A 135 1.04 -33.45 14.85
N GLN A 136 0.01 -33.53 14.02
CA GLN A 136 0.09 -33.92 12.60
C GLN A 136 0.30 -32.71 11.66
N LEU A 137 0.14 -31.49 12.19
CA LEU A 137 0.08 -30.25 11.42
C LEU A 137 1.37 -29.41 11.51
N GLY A 138 2.49 -29.92 12.02
CA GLY A 138 3.74 -29.15 12.11
C GLY A 138 4.24 -28.58 10.77
N SER A 139 3.99 -29.25 9.65
CA SER A 139 4.22 -28.74 8.28
C SER A 139 3.08 -27.88 7.75
N MET A 140 1.90 -27.96 8.35
CA MET A 140 0.69 -27.24 7.97
C MET A 140 0.56 -25.89 8.70
N THR A 141 1.19 -25.73 9.87
CA THR A 141 1.28 -24.45 10.59
C THR A 141 2.15 -23.43 9.86
N SER A 142 3.27 -23.85 9.27
CA SER A 142 4.08 -22.98 8.41
C SER A 142 3.33 -22.60 7.13
N MET A 143 2.61 -23.55 6.53
CA MET A 143 1.74 -23.29 5.38
C MET A 143 0.59 -22.32 5.72
N LEU A 144 -0.04 -22.46 6.89
CA LEU A 144 -1.08 -21.55 7.36
C LEU A 144 -0.51 -20.14 7.62
N GLY A 145 0.70 -20.06 8.16
CA GLY A 145 1.43 -18.79 8.31
C GLY A 145 1.67 -18.11 6.96
N SER A 146 2.17 -18.85 5.97
CA SER A 146 2.37 -18.34 4.61
C SER A 146 1.05 -17.92 3.94
N LEU A 147 -0.02 -18.71 4.12
CA LEU A 147 -1.34 -18.41 3.57
C LEU A 147 -1.93 -17.14 4.23
N GLY A 148 -1.90 -17.06 5.55
CA GLY A 148 -2.40 -15.91 6.29
C GLY A 148 -1.62 -14.63 5.97
N GLY A 149 -0.30 -14.72 5.86
CA GLY A 149 0.55 -13.60 5.46
C GLY A 149 0.33 -13.17 4.01
N ALA A 150 0.03 -14.09 3.10
CA ALA A 150 -0.34 -13.78 1.73
C ALA A 150 -1.73 -13.10 1.65
N MET A 151 -2.74 -13.62 2.36
CA MET A 151 -4.07 -13.02 2.40
C MET A 151 -4.06 -11.61 2.99
N PHE A 152 -3.31 -11.40 4.08
CA PHE A 152 -3.13 -10.07 4.65
C PHE A 152 -2.37 -9.15 3.69
N GLY A 153 -1.31 -9.66 3.06
CA GLY A 153 -0.56 -8.94 2.02
C GLY A 153 -1.47 -8.47 0.88
N GLN A 154 -2.40 -9.33 0.43
CA GLN A 154 -3.37 -8.95 -0.60
C GLN A 154 -4.29 -7.82 -0.17
N GLN A 155 -4.93 -7.92 1.00
CA GLN A 155 -5.81 -6.85 1.51
C GLN A 155 -5.05 -5.55 1.73
N LEU A 156 -3.83 -5.65 2.25
CA LEU A 156 -2.97 -4.49 2.45
C LEU A 156 -2.56 -3.84 1.12
N GLY A 157 -2.26 -4.64 0.10
CA GLY A 157 -1.94 -4.16 -1.24
C GLY A 157 -3.06 -3.32 -1.83
N SER A 158 -4.30 -3.84 -1.79
CA SER A 158 -5.46 -3.09 -2.28
C SER A 158 -5.73 -1.82 -1.45
N ALA A 159 -5.56 -1.89 -0.12
CA ALA A 159 -5.69 -0.71 0.74
C ALA A 159 -4.64 0.37 0.40
N LEU A 160 -3.39 -0.03 0.14
CA LEU A 160 -2.32 0.87 -0.27
C LEU A 160 -2.58 1.49 -1.65
N ALA A 161 -3.11 0.72 -2.61
CA ALA A 161 -3.52 1.27 -3.90
C ALA A 161 -4.61 2.33 -3.76
N ASN A 162 -5.66 2.05 -2.98
CA ASN A 162 -6.74 2.99 -2.74
C ASN A 162 -6.23 4.28 -2.09
N LEU A 163 -5.37 4.17 -1.07
CA LEU A 163 -4.75 5.34 -0.45
C LEU A 163 -3.90 6.12 -1.46
N ALA A 164 -3.03 5.45 -2.22
CA ALA A 164 -2.18 6.09 -3.21
C ALA A 164 -2.97 6.79 -4.32
N ALA A 165 -4.18 6.33 -4.62
CA ALA A 165 -5.07 6.97 -5.60
C ALA A 165 -5.74 8.25 -5.08
N GLU A 166 -5.91 8.40 -3.76
CA GLU A 166 -6.63 9.52 -3.15
C GLU A 166 -5.72 10.60 -2.55
N VAL A 167 -4.53 10.24 -2.07
CA VAL A 167 -3.61 11.20 -1.44
C VAL A 167 -3.02 12.19 -2.46
N LEU A 168 -2.95 13.45 -2.06
CA LEU A 168 -2.31 14.55 -2.76
C LEU A 168 -0.84 14.73 -2.34
N SER A 169 -0.48 14.29 -1.13
CA SER A 169 0.85 14.43 -0.52
C SER A 169 1.31 13.21 0.29
N ALA A 170 2.59 13.19 0.68
CA ALA A 170 3.11 12.21 1.63
C ALA A 170 2.57 12.38 3.08
N GLY A 171 1.95 13.51 3.40
CA GLY A 171 1.52 13.87 4.76
C GLY A 171 0.02 13.74 5.03
N ASP A 172 -0.81 13.43 4.02
CA ASP A 172 -2.28 13.60 4.11
C ASP A 172 -2.94 12.73 5.17
N ILE A 173 -2.38 11.56 5.45
CA ILE A 173 -2.98 10.62 6.39
C ILE A 173 -2.57 10.86 7.86
N GLY A 174 -1.91 11.99 8.15
CA GLY A 174 -1.50 12.38 9.51
C GLY A 174 -0.36 11.53 10.09
N LEU A 175 0.24 10.65 9.30
CA LEU A 175 1.44 9.88 9.63
C LEU A 175 2.61 10.37 8.76
N PRO A 176 3.83 10.49 9.32
CA PRO A 176 5.02 10.83 8.55
C PRO A 176 5.46 9.62 7.72
N LEU A 177 4.74 9.33 6.63
CA LEU A 177 4.97 8.13 5.84
C LEU A 177 6.19 8.21 4.92
N GLY A 178 6.53 9.42 4.46
CA GLY A 178 7.67 9.63 3.57
C GLY A 178 9.02 9.55 4.29
N PRO A 179 10.13 9.46 3.54
CA PRO A 179 11.47 9.58 4.12
C PRO A 179 11.63 10.89 4.89
N ALA A 180 12.42 10.86 5.96
CA ALA A 180 12.60 12.01 6.83
C ALA A 180 13.10 13.25 6.06
N GLY A 181 12.35 14.36 6.17
CA GLY A 181 12.66 15.62 5.51
C GLY A 181 12.31 15.67 4.03
N VAL A 182 11.57 14.70 3.49
CA VAL A 182 11.07 14.74 2.11
C VAL A 182 9.60 15.19 2.14
N ALA A 183 9.34 16.35 1.57
CA ALA A 183 7.97 16.78 1.24
C ALA A 183 7.67 16.31 -0.18
N ALA A 184 6.63 15.49 -0.34
CA ALA A 184 6.26 14.94 -1.63
C ALA A 184 4.80 15.25 -1.97
N LEU A 185 4.57 15.66 -3.21
CA LEU A 185 3.25 15.88 -3.80
C LEU A 185 3.02 14.89 -4.95
N LEU A 186 1.77 14.57 -5.25
CA LEU A 186 1.37 13.68 -6.34
C LEU A 186 0.67 14.49 -7.45
N PRO A 187 1.40 14.97 -8.48
CA PRO A 187 0.84 15.88 -9.49
C PRO A 187 -0.39 15.33 -10.20
N ALA A 188 -0.41 14.03 -10.52
CA ALA A 188 -1.55 13.38 -11.16
C ALA A 188 -2.81 13.42 -10.28
N ASN A 189 -2.67 13.28 -8.96
CA ASN A 189 -3.79 13.33 -8.02
C ASN A 189 -4.24 14.77 -7.78
N ILE A 190 -3.30 15.72 -7.69
CA ILE A 190 -3.60 17.15 -7.58
C ILE A 190 -4.35 17.64 -8.82
N ALA A 191 -3.93 17.25 -10.02
CA ALA A 191 -4.62 17.59 -11.27
C ALA A 191 -6.04 17.00 -11.31
N ALA A 192 -6.20 15.74 -10.88
CA ALA A 192 -7.52 15.12 -10.79
C ALA A 192 -8.41 15.81 -9.75
N TYR A 193 -7.85 16.20 -8.60
CA TYR A 193 -8.55 16.92 -7.53
C TYR A 193 -9.01 18.31 -7.97
N GLY A 194 -8.17 19.03 -8.72
CA GLY A 194 -8.49 20.36 -9.26
C GLY A 194 -9.53 20.34 -10.40
N SER A 195 -9.81 19.18 -10.99
CA SER A 195 -10.71 19.04 -12.13
C SER A 195 -12.14 19.48 -11.76
N GLY A 196 -12.67 20.46 -12.49
CA GLY A 196 -14.01 20.99 -12.27
C GLY A 196 -14.13 22.03 -11.15
N LEU A 197 -13.03 22.44 -10.50
CA LEU A 197 -13.05 23.49 -9.48
C LEU A 197 -13.05 24.91 -10.06
N GLU A 198 -12.79 25.08 -11.37
CA GLU A 198 -12.59 26.40 -12.02
C GLU A 198 -11.44 27.21 -11.37
N ILE A 199 -10.46 26.52 -10.79
CA ILE A 199 -9.25 27.08 -10.17
C ILE A 199 -8.04 26.67 -11.01
N GLU A 200 -7.06 27.57 -11.14
CA GLU A 200 -5.83 27.28 -11.89
C GLU A 200 -5.01 26.16 -11.21
N PRO A 201 -4.40 25.23 -11.97
CA PRO A 201 -3.66 24.10 -11.40
C PRO A 201 -2.56 24.49 -10.40
N ASP A 202 -1.90 25.63 -10.64
CA ASP A 202 -0.86 26.16 -9.75
C ASP A 202 -1.40 26.59 -8.39
N GLU A 203 -2.62 27.15 -8.34
CA GLU A 203 -3.26 27.55 -7.09
C GLU A 203 -3.73 26.33 -6.30
N VAL A 204 -4.28 25.32 -6.97
CA VAL A 204 -4.65 24.04 -6.34
C VAL A 204 -3.42 23.38 -5.72
N ARG A 205 -2.30 23.34 -6.46
CA ARG A 205 -1.04 22.77 -5.97
C ARG A 205 -0.45 23.55 -4.80
N LEU A 206 -0.55 24.88 -4.81
CA LEU A 206 -0.03 25.72 -3.72
C LEU A 206 -0.88 25.64 -2.45
N TYR A 207 -2.16 25.35 -2.59
CA TYR A 207 -3.06 25.09 -1.48
C TYR A 207 -2.75 23.77 -0.74
N VAL A 208 -2.35 22.73 -1.48
CA VAL A 208 -1.96 21.41 -0.96
C VAL A 208 -0.60 21.46 -0.28
#